data_AF-A0A1X0QNA2-F1
#
_entry.id   AF-A0A1X0QNA2-F1
#
_cell.length_a   1.000
_cell.length_b   1.000
_cell.length_c   1.000
_cell.angle_alpha   90.00
_cell.angle_beta   90.00
_cell.angle_gamma   90.00
#
_symmetry.space_group_name_H-M   'P 1'
#
loop_
_entity.id
_entity.type
_entity.pdbx_description
1 polymer ?
#
loop_
_entity_poly.entity_id
_entity_poly.type
_entity_poly.pdbx_seq_one_letter_code
_entity_poly.pdbx_strand_id
1 'polypeptide(L)'
;MNQSQWQRNLGYGEAKIAEATENYCALTWDLYRLGCFSRNAINKGSCKFISLSVTFYTTELAFNSIYVMAELTNIQIPNSVYTLKALVTRRSLMCLTQAAYVFDKNKKKKLQ
;
A
#
# COMPACT_ATOMS: atom_id res chain seq x y z
N MET A 1 -35.68 3.57 -15.19
CA MET A 1 -34.49 2.87 -14.64
C MET A 1 -33.31 3.83 -14.74
N ASN A 2 -32.93 4.49 -13.63
CA ASN A 2 -31.79 5.41 -13.62
C ASN A 2 -30.51 4.61 -13.39
N GLN A 3 -29.59 4.64 -14.36
CA GLN A 3 -28.22 4.15 -14.18
C GLN A 3 -27.55 4.97 -13.08
N SER A 4 -27.34 4.33 -11.94
CA SER A 4 -26.63 4.88 -10.78
C SER A 4 -25.28 5.43 -11.21
N GLN A 5 -24.93 6.60 -10.69
CA GLN A 5 -23.66 7.29 -10.89
C GLN A 5 -22.48 6.40 -10.47
N TRP A 6 -21.88 5.68 -11.41
CA TRP A 6 -20.52 5.16 -11.24
C TRP A 6 -19.60 6.38 -11.32
N GLN A 7 -19.30 7.00 -10.18
CA GLN A 7 -18.12 7.86 -10.09
C GLN A 7 -16.93 6.99 -10.49
N ARG A 8 -16.40 7.22 -11.70
CA ARG A 8 -15.20 6.56 -12.20
C ARG A 8 -14.07 6.88 -11.22
N ASN A 9 -13.67 5.90 -10.41
CA ASN A 9 -12.42 5.96 -9.68
C ASN A 9 -11.29 5.92 -10.72
N LEU A 10 -10.84 7.10 -11.15
CA LEU A 10 -9.64 7.25 -11.95
C LEU A 10 -8.45 6.98 -11.01
N GLY A 11 -7.98 5.73 -11.02
CA GLY A 11 -6.72 5.38 -10.36
C GLY A 11 -5.56 5.94 -11.17
N TYR A 12 -4.72 6.74 -10.53
CA TYR A 12 -3.44 7.17 -11.10
C TYR A 12 -2.36 6.22 -10.59
N GLY A 13 -1.71 5.49 -11.49
CA GLY A 13 -0.56 4.65 -11.20
C GLY A 13 0.68 5.23 -11.85
N GLU A 14 1.76 5.36 -11.08
CA GLU A 14 3.08 5.70 -11.62
C GLU A 14 3.90 4.41 -11.70
N ALA A 15 4.36 4.06 -12.90
CA ALA A 15 5.28 2.95 -13.10
C ALA A 15 6.71 3.52 -13.13
N LYS A 16 7.57 3.05 -12.22
CA LYS A 16 9.00 3.37 -12.23
C LYS A 16 9.82 2.13 -12.58
N ILE A 17 10.96 2.38 -13.20
CA ILE A 17 11.95 1.35 -13.52
C ILE A 17 12.50 0.80 -12.20
N ALA A 18 12.72 -0.52 -12.11
CA ALA A 18 13.09 -1.20 -10.87
C ALA A 18 14.50 -0.85 -10.34
N GLU A 19 15.31 -0.18 -11.15
CA GLU A 19 16.64 0.29 -10.76
C GLU A 19 16.53 1.41 -9.72
N ALA A 20 17.39 1.36 -8.70
CA ALA A 20 17.45 2.41 -7.70
C ALA A 20 17.70 3.74 -8.41
N THR A 21 16.79 4.70 -8.27
CA THR A 21 17.01 6.05 -8.79
C THR A 21 18.17 6.65 -7.98
N GLU A 22 19.39 6.56 -8.50
CA GLU A 22 20.59 7.18 -7.91
C GLU A 22 20.48 8.72 -7.90
N ASN A 23 19.55 9.25 -8.69
CA ASN A 23 19.22 10.65 -8.74
C ASN A 23 18.24 11.05 -7.63
N TYR A 24 18.78 11.31 -6.44
CA TYR A 24 18.02 11.79 -5.28
C TYR A 24 17.21 13.06 -5.56
N CYS A 25 17.64 13.91 -6.50
CA CYS A 25 16.87 15.08 -6.91
C CYS A 25 15.59 14.68 -7.64
N ALA A 26 15.64 13.70 -8.55
CA ALA A 26 14.45 13.17 -9.23
C ALA A 26 13.47 12.54 -8.23
N LEU A 27 13.98 11.72 -7.29
CA LEU A 27 13.16 11.13 -6.22
C LEU A 27 12.48 12.21 -5.35
N THR A 28 13.22 13.25 -4.96
CA THR A 28 12.68 14.36 -4.14
C THR A 28 11.59 15.11 -4.90
N TRP A 29 11.77 15.33 -6.20
CA TRP A 29 10.78 15.97 -7.05
C TRP A 29 9.50 15.16 -7.19
N ASP A 30 9.60 13.84 -7.30
CA ASP A 30 8.43 12.97 -7.38
C ASP A 30 7.66 12.94 -6.06
N LEU A 31 8.36 12.86 -4.92
CA LEU A 31 7.75 12.97 -3.59
C LEU A 31 7.06 14.33 -3.38
N TYR A 32 7.69 15.42 -3.83
CA TYR A 32 7.09 16.76 -3.78
C TYR A 32 5.81 16.84 -4.62
N ARG A 33 5.83 16.32 -5.86
CA ARG A 33 4.65 16.26 -6.73
C ARG A 33 3.53 15.43 -6.11
N LEU A 34 3.86 14.28 -5.52
CA LEU A 34 2.91 13.44 -4.79
C LEU A 34 2.30 14.20 -3.60
N GLY A 35 3.11 14.94 -2.83
CA GLY A 35 2.66 15.78 -1.73
C GLY A 35 1.73 16.91 -2.18
N CYS A 36 2.08 17.63 -3.26
CA CYS A 36 1.24 18.67 -3.85
C CYS A 36 -0.09 18.12 -4.39
N PHE A 37 -0.04 16.99 -5.10
CA PHE A 37 -1.24 16.32 -5.60
C PHE A 37 -2.16 15.90 -4.46
N SER A 38 -1.60 15.27 -3.41
CA SER A 38 -2.33 14.85 -2.22
C SER A 38 -2.98 16.02 -1.49
N ARG A 39 -2.23 17.12 -1.28
CA ARG A 39 -2.75 18.36 -0.66
C ARG A 39 -3.90 18.95 -1.46
N ASN A 40 -3.77 19.04 -2.78
CA ASN A 40 -4.80 19.61 -3.64
C ASN A 40 -6.06 18.72 -3.68
N ALA A 41 -5.90 17.40 -3.65
CA ALA A 41 -7.01 16.45 -3.60
C ALA A 41 -7.75 16.48 -2.26
N ILE A 42 -7.04 16.71 -1.14
CA ILE A 42 -7.61 16.91 0.20
C ILE A 42 -8.36 18.24 0.27
N ASN A 43 -7.73 19.35 -0.15
CA ASN A 43 -8.32 20.69 -0.05
C ASN A 43 -9.61 20.85 -0.88
N LYS A 44 -9.73 20.12 -1.99
CA LYS A 44 -10.93 20.14 -2.83
C LYS A 44 -12.05 19.20 -2.34
N GLY A 45 -11.84 18.48 -1.23
CA GLY A 45 -12.81 17.48 -0.72
C GLY A 45 -13.05 16.30 -1.67
N SER A 46 -12.31 16.22 -2.77
CA SER A 46 -12.40 15.19 -3.80
C SER A 46 -11.75 13.87 -3.39
N CYS A 47 -10.92 13.89 -2.34
CA CYS A 47 -10.34 12.70 -1.76
C CYS A 47 -11.18 12.25 -0.56
N LYS A 48 -12.30 11.56 -0.83
CA LYS A 48 -12.86 10.65 0.17
C LYS A 48 -11.90 9.46 0.22
N PHE A 49 -11.10 9.33 1.27
CA PHE A 49 -10.39 8.07 1.55
C PHE A 49 -11.47 7.02 1.83
N ILE A 50 -11.88 6.28 0.80
CA ILE A 50 -12.97 5.29 0.89
C ILE A 50 -12.60 4.19 1.90
N SER A 51 -11.32 3.90 2.07
CA SER A 51 -10.74 3.16 3.19
C SER A 51 -9.24 3.12 2.96
N LEU A 52 -8.42 3.50 3.93
CA LEU A 52 -6.99 3.25 3.83
C LEU A 52 -6.74 1.78 4.21
N SER A 53 -6.12 0.99 3.36
CA SER A 53 -5.78 -0.41 3.69
C SER A 53 -4.33 -0.71 3.34
N VAL A 54 -3.66 -1.46 4.21
CA VAL A 54 -2.29 -1.95 4.02
C VAL A 54 -2.35 -3.43 3.71
N THR A 55 -1.91 -3.82 2.52
CA THR A 55 -1.78 -5.23 2.13
C THR A 55 -0.31 -5.64 2.13
N PHE A 56 0.01 -6.73 2.81
CA PHE A 56 1.33 -7.34 2.81
C PHE A 56 1.39 -8.43 1.74
N TYR A 57 2.48 -8.45 0.98
CA TYR A 57 2.75 -9.46 -0.03
C TYR A 57 4.06 -10.17 0.27
N THR A 58 4.12 -11.44 -0.13
CA THR A 58 5.37 -12.18 -0.27
C THR A 58 5.74 -12.23 -1.75
N THR A 59 6.98 -11.90 -2.08
CA THR A 59 7.51 -11.91 -3.44
C THR A 59 8.49 -13.06 -3.60
N GLU A 60 8.27 -13.88 -4.62
CA GLU A 60 9.16 -14.98 -4.99
C GLU A 60 9.49 -14.91 -6.48
N LEU A 61 10.76 -15.19 -6.83
CA LEU A 61 11.20 -15.27 -8.21
C LEU A 61 10.71 -16.61 -8.79
N ALA A 62 9.70 -16.57 -9.65
CA ALA A 62 9.11 -17.77 -10.23
C ALA A 62 9.87 -18.26 -11.47
N PHE A 63 10.35 -17.33 -12.29
CA PHE A 63 11.11 -17.61 -13.51
C PHE A 63 11.88 -16.35 -13.94
N ASN A 64 12.88 -16.45 -14.82
CA ASN A 64 13.72 -15.35 -15.36
C ASN A 64 13.12 -13.93 -15.23
N SER A 65 13.47 -13.22 -14.15
CA SER A 65 13.03 -11.84 -13.84
C SER A 65 11.52 -11.62 -13.62
N ILE A 66 10.73 -12.69 -13.57
CA ILE A 66 9.31 -12.69 -13.24
C ILE A 66 9.14 -13.01 -11.76
N TYR A 67 8.68 -12.02 -11.00
CA TYR A 67 8.35 -12.16 -9.59
C TYR A 67 6.85 -12.38 -9.43
N VAL A 68 6.48 -13.42 -8.70
CA VAL A 68 5.10 -13.67 -8.27
C VAL A 68 4.90 -13.04 -6.91
N MET A 69 3.79 -12.31 -6.76
CA MET A 69 3.36 -11.72 -5.50
C MET A 69 2.19 -12.52 -4.95
N ALA A 70 2.36 -13.16 -3.80
CA ALA A 70 1.27 -13.79 -3.07
C ALA A 70 0.84 -12.88 -1.92
N GLU A 71 -0.44 -12.50 -1.90
CA GLU A 71 -1.02 -11.73 -0.79
C GLU A 71 -0.95 -12.54 0.50
N LEU A 72 -0.40 -11.91 1.54
CA LEU A 72 -0.28 -12.53 2.87
C LEU A 72 -1.43 -12.12 3.78
N THR A 73 -1.69 -10.81 3.85
CA THR A 73 -2.76 -10.27 4.69
C THR A 73 -3.08 -8.82 4.33
N ASN A 74 -4.32 -8.41 4.59
CA ASN A 74 -4.79 -7.03 4.46
C ASN A 74 -5.25 -6.48 5.82
N ILE A 75 -4.84 -5.27 6.14
CA ILE A 75 -5.26 -4.53 7.33
C ILE A 75 -5.92 -3.24 6.90
N GLN A 76 -7.17 -3.04 7.32
CA GLN A 76 -7.84 -1.77 7.16
C GLN A 76 -7.35 -0.79 8.22
N ILE A 77 -6.78 0.32 7.75
CA ILE A 77 -6.41 1.46 8.57
C ILE A 77 -7.64 2.34 8.76
N PRO A 78 -8.01 2.65 10.00
CA PRO A 78 -9.16 3.48 10.30
C PRO A 78 -8.97 4.90 9.77
N ASN A 79 -10.05 5.46 9.25
CA ASN A 79 -10.03 6.78 8.63
C ASN A 79 -10.09 7.93 9.67
N SER A 80 -10.13 7.62 10.97
CA SER A 80 -10.17 8.63 12.05
C SER A 80 -9.57 8.12 13.35
N VAL A 81 -9.15 9.05 14.22
CA VAL A 81 -8.63 8.74 15.56
C VAL A 81 -9.66 7.99 16.42
N TYR A 82 -10.95 8.31 16.27
CA TYR A 82 -12.03 7.63 16.99
C TYR A 82 -12.19 6.15 16.60
N THR A 83 -11.83 5.82 15.36
CA THR A 83 -11.91 4.44 14.84
C THR A 83 -10.57 3.70 15.00
N LEU A 84 -9.54 4.33 15.56
CA LEU A 84 -8.21 3.75 15.77
C LEU A 84 -8.23 2.47 16.61
N LYS A 85 -9.18 2.35 17.54
CA LYS A 85 -9.38 1.13 18.34
C LYS A 85 -9.64 -0.11 17.47
N ALA A 86 -10.15 0.07 16.25
CA ALA A 86 -10.33 -1.03 15.29
C ALA A 86 -9.00 -1.66 14.82
N LEU A 87 -7.87 -0.94 14.91
CA LEU A 87 -6.53 -1.50 14.64
C LEU A 87 -6.04 -2.44 15.73
N VAL A 88 -6.51 -2.27 16.98
CA VAL A 88 -6.11 -3.10 18.11
C VAL A 88 -7.04 -4.32 18.24
N THR A 89 -7.87 -4.59 17.22
CA THR A 89 -8.69 -5.79 17.21
C THR A 89 -7.83 -7.03 17.08
N ARG A 90 -8.31 -8.14 17.64
CA ARG A 90 -7.66 -9.46 17.52
C ARG A 90 -7.33 -9.79 16.07
N ARG A 91 -8.21 -9.44 15.13
CA ARG A 91 -7.99 -9.67 13.69
C ARG A 91 -6.74 -8.94 13.18
N SER A 92 -6.67 -7.63 13.37
CA SER A 92 -5.53 -6.82 12.92
C SER A 92 -4.21 -7.25 13.56
N LEU A 93 -4.24 -7.62 14.86
CA LEU A 93 -3.08 -8.16 15.54
C LEU A 93 -2.63 -9.51 14.96
N MET A 94 -3.57 -10.43 14.71
CA MET A 94 -3.25 -11.72 14.08
C MET A 94 -2.64 -11.54 12.69
N CYS A 95 -3.18 -10.63 11.89
CA CYS A 95 -2.63 -10.25 10.58
C CYS A 95 -1.17 -9.76 10.71
N LEU A 96 -0.90 -8.85 11.66
CA LEU A 96 0.46 -8.35 11.92
C LEU A 96 1.40 -9.45 12.40
N THR A 97 0.95 -10.33 13.30
CA THR A 97 1.75 -11.47 13.77
C THR A 97 2.09 -12.43 12.64
N GLN A 98 1.14 -12.70 11.74
CA GLN A 98 1.39 -13.53 10.56
C GLN A 98 2.43 -12.88 9.62
N ALA A 99 2.31 -11.58 9.37
CA ALA A 99 3.30 -10.83 8.59
C ALA A 99 4.70 -10.89 9.23
N ALA A 100 4.79 -10.65 10.54
CA ALA A 100 6.05 -10.73 11.28
C ALA A 100 6.67 -12.13 11.26
N TYR A 101 5.84 -13.17 11.42
CA TYR A 101 6.29 -14.56 11.39
C TYR A 101 6.89 -14.94 10.04
N VAL A 102 6.22 -14.60 8.93
CA VAL A 102 6.71 -14.90 7.58
C VAL A 102 8.00 -14.13 7.29
N PHE A 103 8.08 -12.87 7.73
CA PHE A 103 9.30 -12.08 7.61
C PHE A 103 10.49 -12.71 8.34
N ASP A 104 10.32 -13.13 9.60
CA ASP A 104 11.37 -13.77 10.39
C ASP A 104 11.80 -15.13 9.78
N LYS A 105 10.84 -15.94 9.32
CA LYS A 105 11.10 -17.20 8.63
C LYS A 105 11.95 -16.98 7.37
N ASN A 106 11.60 -15.99 6.56
CA ASN A 106 12.33 -15.69 5.32
C ASN A 106 13.71 -15.08 5.59
N LYS A 107 13.86 -14.29 6.65
CA LYS A 107 15.17 -13.78 7.10
C LYS A 107 16.11 -14.92 7.47
N LYS A 108 15.62 -15.92 8.22
CA LYS A 108 16.42 -17.09 8.63
C LYS A 108 16.85 -17.94 7.44
N LYS A 109 15.98 -18.14 6.45
CA LYS A 109 16.31 -18.87 5.20
C LYS A 109 17.42 -18.22 4.37
N LYS A 110 17.57 -16.89 4.41
CA LYS A 110 18.62 -16.16 3.67
C LYS A 110 20.00 -16.20 4.34
N LEU A 111 20.08 -16.65 5.59
CA LEU A 111 21.32 -16.71 6.39
C LEU A 111 21.95 -18.12 6.40
N GLN A 112 21.33 -19.10 5.74
CA GLN A 112 21.84 -20.45 5.50
C GLN A 112 22.28 -20.56 4.05
#